data_AF-A0A0F8VM48-F1
#
_entry.id   AF-A0A0F8VM48-F1
#
_cell.length_a   1.000
_cell.length_b   1.000
_cell.length_c   1.000
_cell.angle_alpha   90.00
_cell.angle_beta   90.00
_cell.angle_gamma   90.00
#
_symmetry.space_group_name_H-M   'P 1'
#
loop_
_entity.id
_entity.type
_entity.pdbx_description
1 polymer ?
#
loop_
_entity_poly.entity_id
_entity_poly.type
_entity_poly.pdbx_seq_one_letter_code
_entity_poly.pdbx_strand_id
1 'polypeptide(L)'
;MEISSGKPLELSDKPIFDKYLNKFPPNISELTFSNLFIWKNYYDFLFLEWENHIIIYAINFFKNWGKSIAGNNDSIFFLPPIGLTPEKIILKLFKELENLEIHRVPEMVMKKLHTEKEFERLNLRVYEDRDNWDYVYEIKNMVNLPGNRYRQKRRWLNKFLELYNYDFHVISGDLIKKTLELQLEWCDVTECQGNEDLMEEQKAIET
;
A
#
# COMPACT_ATOMS: atom_id res chain seq x y z
N MET A 1 15.14 17.84 -5.89
CA MET A 1 13.74 17.94 -5.40
C MET A 1 13.77 18.58 -4.02
N GLU A 2 12.91 19.55 -3.73
CA GLU A 2 12.87 20.16 -2.40
C GLU A 2 11.90 19.38 -1.50
N ILE A 3 12.43 18.49 -0.65
CA ILE A 3 11.61 17.67 0.26
C ILE A 3 10.76 18.54 1.20
N SER A 4 11.27 19.69 1.65
CA SER A 4 10.51 20.63 2.49
C SER A 4 9.22 21.16 1.85
N SER A 5 9.04 21.01 0.53
CA SER A 5 7.84 21.46 -0.18
C SER A 5 6.68 20.45 -0.19
N GLY A 6 6.89 19.22 0.32
CA GLY A 6 5.80 18.25 0.41
C GLY A 6 4.75 18.62 1.43
N LYS A 7 3.53 18.14 1.20
CA LYS A 7 2.39 18.36 2.08
C LYS A 7 1.76 17.05 2.53
N PRO A 8 1.07 17.03 3.69
CA PRO A 8 0.28 15.88 4.12
C PRO A 8 -0.80 15.50 3.09
N LEU A 9 -1.14 14.23 3.04
CA LEU A 9 -2.20 13.70 2.18
C LEU A 9 -3.59 14.01 2.74
N GLU A 10 -4.42 14.72 1.99
CA GLU A 10 -5.81 15.00 2.38
C GLU A 10 -6.84 14.40 1.42
N LEU A 11 -8.08 14.25 1.89
CA LEU A 11 -9.16 13.68 1.08
C LEU A 11 -9.41 14.51 -0.18
N SER A 12 -9.22 15.83 -0.09
CA SER A 12 -9.30 16.76 -1.22
C SER A 12 -8.25 16.52 -2.31
N ASP A 13 -7.19 15.77 -2.02
CA ASP A 13 -6.16 15.41 -2.99
C ASP A 13 -6.52 14.17 -3.82
N LYS A 14 -7.64 13.51 -3.54
CA LYS A 14 -8.09 12.36 -4.34
C LYS A 14 -8.10 12.62 -5.85
N PRO A 15 -8.58 13.77 -6.38
CA PRO A 15 -8.64 14.00 -7.82
C PRO A 15 -7.26 14.00 -8.51
N ILE A 16 -6.22 14.50 -7.83
CA ILE A 16 -4.86 14.49 -8.38
C ILE A 16 -4.30 13.06 -8.37
N PHE A 17 -4.49 12.30 -7.29
CA PHE A 17 -4.08 10.89 -7.26
C PHE A 17 -4.82 10.06 -8.30
N ASP A 18 -6.14 10.22 -8.43
CA ASP A 18 -6.95 9.54 -9.45
C ASP A 18 -6.42 9.80 -10.87
N LYS A 19 -6.01 11.05 -11.18
CA LYS A 19 -5.41 11.38 -12.48
C LYS A 19 -4.15 10.54 -12.77
N TYR A 20 -3.27 10.39 -11.79
CA TYR A 20 -2.04 9.61 -11.95
C TYR A 20 -2.28 8.10 -11.91
N LEU A 21 -3.03 7.61 -10.92
CA LEU A 21 -3.32 6.20 -10.73
C LEU A 21 -4.15 5.61 -11.88
N ASN A 22 -5.08 6.36 -12.47
CA ASN A 22 -5.82 5.89 -13.65
C ASN A 22 -4.94 5.84 -14.91
N LYS A 23 -4.00 6.79 -15.05
CA LYS A 23 -3.10 6.85 -16.21
C LYS A 23 -1.94 5.85 -16.10
N PHE A 24 -1.48 5.60 -14.88
CA PHE A 24 -0.36 4.74 -14.54
C PHE A 24 -0.76 3.78 -13.41
N PRO A 25 -1.65 2.81 -13.69
CA PRO A 25 -2.17 1.91 -12.67
C PRO A 25 -1.05 1.08 -12.04
N PRO A 26 -0.86 1.14 -10.71
CA PRO A 26 0.14 0.36 -10.03
C PRO A 26 -0.28 -1.12 -9.95
N ASN A 27 0.71 -1.99 -9.80
CA ASN A 27 0.49 -3.43 -9.64
C ASN A 27 0.39 -3.88 -8.18
N ILE A 28 0.64 -2.97 -7.24
CA ILE A 28 0.67 -3.26 -5.81
C ILE A 28 -0.52 -2.64 -5.10
N SER A 29 -1.02 -3.32 -4.06
CA SER A 29 -2.16 -2.89 -3.27
C SER A 29 -1.87 -1.61 -2.49
N GLU A 30 -0.63 -1.41 -2.06
CA GLU A 30 -0.16 -0.23 -1.32
C GLU A 30 -0.51 1.09 -2.04
N LEU A 31 -0.40 1.12 -3.37
CA LEU A 31 -0.59 2.33 -4.17
C LEU A 31 -2.04 2.49 -4.66
N THR A 32 -3.00 2.42 -3.74
CA THR A 32 -4.36 2.92 -3.98
C THR A 32 -4.59 4.17 -3.16
N PHE A 33 -5.43 5.10 -3.64
CA PHE A 33 -5.72 6.30 -2.85
C PHE A 33 -6.27 5.96 -1.47
N SER A 34 -7.16 4.95 -1.39
CA SER A 34 -7.72 4.50 -0.12
C SER A 34 -6.63 4.01 0.83
N ASN A 35 -5.72 3.12 0.40
CA ASN A 35 -4.64 2.63 1.27
C ASN A 35 -3.70 3.75 1.69
N LEU A 36 -3.27 4.61 0.76
CA LEU A 36 -2.42 5.75 1.07
C LEU A 36 -3.09 6.69 2.09
N PHE A 37 -4.40 6.90 1.97
CA PHE A 37 -5.15 7.80 2.84
C PHE A 37 -5.36 7.22 4.25
N ILE A 38 -5.80 5.97 4.37
CA ILE A 38 -6.06 5.36 5.68
C ILE A 38 -4.77 5.16 6.49
N TRP A 39 -3.65 4.88 5.82
CA TRP A 39 -2.35 4.70 6.47
C TRP A 39 -1.54 5.99 6.62
N LYS A 40 -2.10 7.15 6.23
CA LYS A 40 -1.36 8.42 6.22
C LYS A 40 -0.79 8.82 7.57
N ASN A 41 -1.50 8.53 8.66
CA ASN A 41 -1.11 8.93 10.01
C ASN A 41 -0.02 8.00 10.58
N TYR A 42 -0.07 6.70 10.25
CA TYR A 42 0.93 5.73 10.67
C TYR A 42 2.30 6.05 10.05
N TYR A 43 2.32 6.30 8.73
CA TYR A 43 3.55 6.65 8.03
C TYR A 43 3.94 8.12 8.18
N ASP A 44 3.00 9.02 8.49
CA ASP A 44 3.15 10.48 8.34
C ASP A 44 3.49 10.85 6.88
N PHE A 45 2.65 10.36 5.95
CA PHE A 45 2.90 10.53 4.51
C PHE A 45 2.84 11.99 4.08
N LEU A 46 3.92 12.42 3.44
CA LEU A 46 4.01 13.63 2.65
C LEU A 46 4.00 13.26 1.17
N PHE A 47 3.44 14.14 0.35
CA PHE A 47 3.53 14.00 -1.09
C PHE A 47 3.77 15.33 -1.81
N LEU A 48 4.28 15.24 -3.03
CA LEU A 48 4.41 16.35 -3.97
C LEU A 48 4.39 15.85 -5.42
N GLU A 49 4.14 16.75 -6.37
CA GLU A 49 4.37 16.51 -7.79
C GLU A 49 5.80 16.92 -8.16
N TRP A 50 6.55 15.99 -8.76
CA TRP A 50 7.88 16.28 -9.30
C TRP A 50 8.09 15.56 -10.63
N GLU A 51 8.51 16.32 -11.65
CA GLU A 51 8.73 15.81 -13.01
C GLU A 51 7.57 14.96 -13.58
N ASN A 52 6.32 15.39 -13.36
CA ASN A 52 5.11 14.64 -13.74
C ASN A 52 5.02 13.25 -13.10
N HIS A 53 5.46 13.13 -11.85
CA HIS A 53 5.26 11.96 -11.01
C HIS A 53 4.74 12.41 -9.64
N ILE A 54 3.93 11.58 -9.00
CA ILE A 54 3.62 11.73 -7.58
C ILE A 54 4.73 11.05 -6.80
N ILE A 55 5.35 11.79 -5.89
CA ILE A 55 6.35 11.30 -4.95
C ILE A 55 5.69 11.24 -3.58
N ILE A 56 5.74 10.07 -2.93
CA ILE A 56 5.17 9.84 -1.60
C ILE A 56 6.29 9.36 -0.70
N TYR A 57 6.42 9.99 0.46
CA TYR A 57 7.52 9.71 1.38
C TYR A 57 7.18 10.10 2.81
N ALA A 58 8.01 9.66 3.74
CA ALA A 58 7.91 9.96 5.16
C ALA A 58 9.31 10.22 5.74
N ILE A 59 9.47 11.34 6.42
CA ILE A 59 10.77 11.78 6.96
C ILE A 59 11.08 11.11 8.30
N ASN A 60 10.06 10.90 9.13
CA ASN A 60 10.23 10.43 10.52
C ASN A 60 9.83 8.97 10.72
N PHE A 61 9.50 8.24 9.65
CA PHE A 61 8.96 6.88 9.77
C PHE A 61 9.91 5.92 10.51
N PHE A 62 11.19 5.89 10.16
CA PHE A 62 12.17 5.02 10.83
C PHE A 62 12.61 5.50 12.22
N LYS A 63 12.24 6.73 12.60
CA LYS A 63 12.48 7.26 13.95
C LYS A 63 11.38 6.82 14.90
N ASN A 64 10.15 6.71 14.38
CA ASN A 64 8.96 6.51 15.19
C ASN A 64 8.48 5.05 15.19
N TRP A 65 8.54 4.36 14.05
CA TRP A 65 7.86 3.08 13.86
C TRP A 65 8.74 2.04 13.15
N GLY A 66 9.19 2.36 11.94
CA GLY A 66 9.87 1.40 11.06
C GLY A 66 11.32 1.12 11.44
N LYS A 67 11.87 0.06 10.87
CA LYS A 67 13.32 -0.22 10.92
C LYS A 67 13.92 0.00 9.54
N SER A 68 14.91 0.89 9.46
CA SER A 68 15.70 1.10 8.25
C SER A 68 16.46 -0.19 7.90
N ILE A 69 16.39 -0.60 6.64
CA ILE A 69 17.16 -1.73 6.10
C ILE A 69 18.67 -1.42 6.14
N ALA A 70 19.04 -0.16 5.87
CA ALA A 70 20.41 0.31 5.96
C ALA A 70 20.91 0.49 7.40
N GLY A 71 20.03 0.36 8.40
CA GLY A 71 20.35 0.58 9.82
C GLY A 71 20.51 2.05 10.20
N ASN A 72 20.05 2.98 9.34
CA ASN A 72 20.09 4.41 9.58
C ASN A 72 18.67 4.97 9.76
N ASN A 73 18.30 5.26 11.01
CA ASN A 73 16.97 5.78 11.36
C ASN A 73 16.74 7.23 10.90
N ASP A 74 17.77 7.94 10.44
CA ASP A 74 17.62 9.23 9.77
C ASP A 74 17.28 9.11 8.27
N SER A 75 17.16 7.88 7.76
CA SER A 75 16.79 7.67 6.36
C SER A 75 15.37 8.13 6.07
N ILE A 76 15.14 8.62 4.86
CA ILE A 76 13.81 9.00 4.39
C ILE A 76 13.16 7.78 3.73
N PHE A 77 11.96 7.42 4.19
CA PHE A 77 11.16 6.34 3.61
C PHE A 77 10.44 6.87 2.37
N PHE A 78 10.55 6.18 1.24
CA PHE A 78 9.82 6.48 0.02
C PHE A 78 8.99 5.26 -0.41
N LEU A 79 7.80 5.53 -0.94
CA LEU A 79 7.11 4.59 -1.82
C LEU A 79 7.59 4.81 -3.27
N PRO A 80 7.40 3.84 -4.17
CA PRO A 80 7.85 4.00 -5.55
C PRO A 80 7.06 5.15 -6.21
N PRO A 81 7.72 6.02 -7.00
CA PRO A 81 7.06 7.12 -7.69
C PRO A 81 5.91 6.64 -8.58
N ILE A 82 4.83 7.42 -8.68
CA ILE A 82 3.71 7.13 -9.57
C ILE A 82 3.81 8.02 -10.81
N GLY A 83 4.08 7.42 -11.97
CA GLY A 83 4.14 8.13 -13.25
C GLY A 83 4.68 7.25 -14.37
N LEU A 84 5.08 7.88 -15.48
CA LEU A 84 5.46 7.17 -16.71
C LEU A 84 6.78 6.40 -16.58
N THR A 85 7.77 6.98 -15.90
CA THR A 85 9.15 6.47 -15.80
C THR A 85 9.62 6.46 -14.34
N PRO A 86 8.96 5.68 -13.46
CA PRO A 86 9.30 5.66 -12.03
C PRO A 86 10.74 5.22 -11.78
N GLU A 87 11.30 4.33 -12.62
CA GLU A 87 12.69 3.90 -12.55
C GLU A 87 13.68 5.08 -12.67
N LYS A 88 13.39 6.04 -13.54
CA LYS A 88 14.26 7.20 -13.74
C LYS A 88 14.19 8.16 -12.57
N ILE A 89 13.01 8.32 -11.99
CA ILE A 89 12.81 9.14 -10.79
C ILE A 89 13.50 8.52 -9.59
N ILE A 90 13.42 7.19 -9.41
CA ILE A 90 14.16 6.47 -8.38
C ILE A 90 15.66 6.77 -8.48
N LEU A 91 16.25 6.63 -9.67
CA LEU A 91 17.68 6.91 -9.88
C LEU A 91 18.03 8.38 -9.61
N LYS A 92 17.13 9.32 -9.93
CA LYS A 92 17.33 10.74 -9.62
C LYS A 92 17.26 11.02 -8.12
N LEU A 93 16.32 10.39 -7.39
CA LEU A 93 16.25 10.50 -5.92
C LEU A 93 17.58 10.06 -5.29
N PHE A 94 18.12 8.91 -5.67
CA PHE A 94 19.42 8.43 -5.17
C PHE A 94 20.63 9.28 -5.60
N LYS A 95 20.49 10.14 -6.63
CA LYS A 95 21.54 11.09 -7.04
C LYS A 95 21.47 12.41 -6.28
N GLU A 96 20.26 12.84 -5.91
CA GLU A 96 20.00 14.16 -5.32
C GLU A 96 19.92 14.14 -3.80
N LEU A 97 19.65 12.97 -3.22
CA LEU A 97 19.40 12.80 -1.80
C LEU A 97 20.31 11.73 -1.22
N GLU A 98 20.75 11.98 0.00
CA GLU A 98 21.46 11.01 0.83
C GLU A 98 20.48 10.37 1.83
N ASN A 99 20.83 9.20 2.36
CA ASN A 99 20.07 8.50 3.41
C ASN A 99 18.59 8.34 3.03
N LEU A 100 18.29 7.54 2.02
CA LEU A 100 16.92 7.22 1.64
C LEU A 100 16.75 5.74 1.37
N GLU A 101 15.54 5.25 1.58
CA GLU A 101 15.11 3.91 1.22
C GLU A 101 13.82 3.98 0.42
N ILE A 102 13.73 3.20 -0.66
CA ILE A 102 12.50 3.07 -1.45
C ILE A 102 11.95 1.68 -1.23
N HIS A 103 10.81 1.61 -0.57
CA HIS A 103 10.15 0.36 -0.16
C HIS A 103 9.06 -0.01 -1.14
N ARG A 104 8.62 -1.29 -1.13
CA ARG A 104 7.50 -1.78 -1.94
C ARG A 104 7.68 -1.56 -3.45
N VAL A 105 8.91 -1.53 -3.97
CA VAL A 105 9.16 -1.33 -5.41
C VAL A 105 8.67 -2.56 -6.20
N PRO A 106 7.70 -2.43 -7.14
CA PRO A 106 7.20 -3.58 -7.89
C PRO A 106 8.28 -4.20 -8.78
N GLU A 107 8.20 -5.52 -8.98
CA GLU A 107 9.15 -6.25 -9.83
C GLU A 107 9.28 -5.67 -11.24
N MET A 108 8.18 -5.15 -11.82
CA MET A 108 8.21 -4.49 -13.13
C MET A 108 9.05 -3.21 -13.15
N VAL A 109 9.05 -2.43 -12.06
CA VAL A 109 9.91 -1.24 -11.93
C VAL A 109 11.36 -1.66 -11.74
N MET A 110 11.61 -2.70 -10.94
CA MET A 110 12.96 -3.26 -10.76
C MET A 110 13.54 -3.77 -12.08
N LYS A 111 12.76 -4.47 -12.91
CA LYS A 111 13.18 -4.90 -14.25
C LYS A 111 13.63 -3.74 -15.12
N LYS A 112 12.93 -2.60 -15.09
CA LYS A 112 13.34 -1.39 -15.82
C LYS A 112 14.58 -0.76 -15.22
N LEU A 113 14.66 -0.65 -13.89
CA LEU A 113 15.85 -0.13 -13.19
C LEU A 113 17.13 -0.87 -13.59
N HIS A 114 17.09 -2.20 -13.67
CA HIS A 114 18.25 -3.00 -14.09
C HIS A 114 18.70 -2.77 -15.54
N THR A 115 17.87 -2.14 -16.38
CA THR A 115 18.27 -1.77 -17.75
C THR A 115 18.95 -0.39 -17.82
N GLU A 116 18.87 0.41 -16.76
CA GLU A 116 19.45 1.74 -16.71
C GLU A 116 20.92 1.68 -16.28
N LYS A 117 21.81 2.30 -17.07
CA LYS A 117 23.27 2.25 -16.82
C LYS A 117 23.67 2.86 -15.47
N GLU A 118 22.90 3.82 -14.98
CA GLU A 118 23.18 4.45 -13.69
C GLU A 118 22.87 3.56 -12.50
N PHE A 119 22.05 2.52 -12.64
CA PHE A 119 21.75 1.61 -11.55
C PHE A 119 23.03 0.94 -11.01
N GLU A 120 23.88 0.42 -11.90
CA GLU A 120 25.17 -0.17 -11.53
C GLU A 120 26.14 0.88 -10.94
N ARG A 121 26.14 2.11 -11.48
CA ARG A 121 27.02 3.19 -11.01
C ARG A 121 26.69 3.66 -9.60
N LEU A 122 25.40 3.66 -9.25
CA LEU A 122 24.93 4.06 -7.92
C LEU A 122 25.14 2.95 -6.87
N ASN A 123 25.51 1.73 -7.29
CA ASN A 123 25.75 0.59 -6.40
C ASN A 123 24.59 0.36 -5.41
N LEU A 124 23.36 0.46 -5.91
CA LEU A 124 22.15 0.33 -5.09
C LEU A 124 22.00 -1.10 -4.58
N ARG A 125 21.62 -1.22 -3.30
CA ARG A 125 21.30 -2.52 -2.69
C ARG A 125 19.80 -2.78 -2.79
N VAL A 126 19.46 -4.00 -3.20
CA VAL A 126 18.07 -4.44 -3.38
C VAL A 126 17.84 -5.66 -2.49
N TYR A 127 16.69 -5.66 -1.81
CA TYR A 127 16.28 -6.72 -0.92
C TYR A 127 14.86 -7.14 -1.28
N GLU A 128 14.61 -8.44 -1.30
CA GLU A 128 13.24 -8.96 -1.39
C GLU A 128 12.55 -8.84 -0.03
N ASP A 129 11.30 -8.39 -0.05
CA ASP A 129 10.46 -8.31 1.13
C ASP A 129 9.25 -9.22 0.93
N ARG A 130 9.39 -10.48 1.36
CA ARG A 130 8.42 -11.55 1.12
C ARG A 130 7.12 -11.33 1.89
N ASP A 131 7.19 -10.67 3.05
CA ASP A 131 6.06 -10.40 3.93
C ASP A 131 5.10 -9.37 3.31
N ASN A 132 5.56 -8.63 2.30
CA ASN A 132 4.80 -7.59 1.62
C ASN A 132 4.43 -7.94 0.17
N TRP A 133 4.37 -9.24 -0.16
CA TRP A 133 3.88 -9.67 -1.47
C TRP A 133 2.36 -9.69 -1.53
N ASP A 134 1.82 -9.02 -2.55
CA ASP A 134 0.39 -9.04 -2.83
C ASP A 134 -0.09 -10.39 -3.38
N TYR A 135 -1.26 -10.81 -2.91
CA TYR A 135 -1.98 -11.95 -3.46
C TYR A 135 -2.89 -11.51 -4.61
N VAL A 136 -2.48 -11.80 -5.84
CA VAL A 136 -3.25 -11.48 -7.04
C VAL A 136 -4.07 -12.67 -7.51
N TYR A 137 -5.36 -12.45 -7.74
CA TYR A 137 -6.30 -13.48 -8.17
C TYR A 137 -7.04 -13.07 -9.44
N GLU A 138 -7.28 -14.06 -10.32
CA GLU A 138 -8.16 -13.84 -11.47
C GLU A 138 -9.62 -13.78 -11.02
N ILE A 139 -10.29 -12.65 -11.29
CA ILE A 139 -11.69 -12.41 -10.89
C ILE A 139 -12.60 -13.53 -11.38
N LYS A 140 -12.43 -14.00 -12.63
CA LYS A 140 -13.24 -15.11 -13.19
C LYS A 140 -13.12 -16.39 -12.38
N ASN A 141 -11.95 -16.66 -11.80
CA ASN A 141 -11.76 -17.84 -10.96
C ASN A 141 -12.38 -17.66 -9.57
N MET A 142 -12.37 -16.44 -9.02
CA MET A 142 -13.02 -16.14 -7.74
C MET A 142 -14.54 -16.17 -7.83
N VAL A 143 -15.10 -15.76 -8.97
CA VAL A 143 -16.55 -15.83 -9.23
C VAL A 143 -17.02 -17.25 -9.51
N ASN A 144 -16.34 -17.97 -10.42
CA ASN A 144 -16.83 -19.27 -10.89
C ASN A 144 -16.32 -20.46 -10.08
N LEU A 145 -15.23 -20.27 -9.32
CA LEU A 145 -14.58 -21.31 -8.53
C LEU A 145 -14.37 -22.62 -9.32
N PRO A 146 -13.66 -22.65 -10.47
CA PRO A 146 -13.69 -23.80 -11.39
C PRO A 146 -12.84 -25.01 -10.96
N GLY A 147 -13.16 -26.21 -11.45
CA GLY A 147 -12.29 -27.39 -11.35
C GLY A 147 -11.97 -27.89 -9.92
N ASN A 148 -10.95 -28.74 -9.79
CA ASN A 148 -10.63 -29.42 -8.52
C ASN A 148 -9.97 -28.49 -7.48
N ARG A 149 -9.19 -27.50 -7.93
CA ARG A 149 -8.50 -26.54 -7.05
C ARG A 149 -9.46 -25.81 -6.10
N TYR A 150 -10.64 -25.43 -6.60
CA TYR A 150 -11.64 -24.70 -5.82
C TYR A 150 -12.72 -25.60 -5.20
N ARG A 151 -12.56 -26.93 -5.25
CA ARG A 151 -13.55 -27.89 -4.71
C ARG A 151 -13.88 -27.62 -3.24
N GLN A 152 -12.85 -27.36 -2.43
CA GLN A 152 -13.02 -27.04 -1.01
C GLN A 152 -13.81 -25.74 -0.80
N LYS A 153 -13.51 -24.69 -1.58
CA LYS A 153 -14.20 -23.39 -1.49
C LYS A 153 -15.67 -23.52 -1.88
N ARG A 154 -15.99 -24.24 -2.96
CA ARG A 154 -17.39 -24.55 -3.34
C ARG A 154 -18.11 -25.35 -2.25
N ARG A 155 -17.45 -26.31 -1.62
CA ARG A 155 -18.03 -27.08 -0.51
C ARG A 155 -18.40 -26.18 0.67
N TRP A 156 -17.52 -25.26 1.07
CA TRP A 156 -17.80 -24.31 2.14
C TRP A 156 -18.91 -23.32 1.78
N LEU A 157 -18.89 -22.81 0.54
CA LEU A 157 -19.95 -21.94 0.04
C LEU A 157 -21.32 -22.65 0.07
N ASN A 158 -21.42 -23.86 -0.49
CA ASN A 158 -22.67 -24.62 -0.48
C ASN A 158 -23.16 -24.88 0.95
N LYS A 159 -22.26 -25.27 1.86
CA LYS A 159 -22.59 -25.46 3.27
C LYS A 159 -23.12 -24.17 3.91
N PHE A 160 -22.55 -23.01 3.58
CA PHE A 160 -23.03 -21.71 4.07
C PHE A 160 -24.44 -21.42 3.52
N LEU A 161 -24.65 -21.60 2.21
CA LEU A 161 -25.94 -21.37 1.54
C LEU A 161 -27.06 -22.27 2.07
N GLU A 162 -26.74 -23.50 2.48
CA GLU A 162 -27.71 -24.45 3.03
C GLU A 162 -28.05 -24.17 4.51
N LEU A 163 -27.10 -23.65 5.29
CA LEU A 163 -27.25 -23.52 6.75
C LEU A 163 -27.78 -22.17 7.21
N TYR A 164 -27.55 -21.10 6.46
CA TYR A 164 -27.83 -19.74 6.91
C TYR A 164 -28.85 -19.06 6.01
N ASN A 165 -29.84 -18.42 6.62
CA ASN A 165 -30.64 -17.41 5.94
C ASN A 165 -29.81 -16.13 5.87
N TYR A 166 -29.38 -15.74 4.67
CA TYR A 166 -28.46 -14.64 4.46
C TYR A 166 -29.02 -13.62 3.47
N ASP A 167 -28.55 -12.39 3.57
CA ASP A 167 -28.74 -11.35 2.57
C ASP A 167 -27.41 -10.66 2.31
N PHE A 168 -27.19 -10.20 1.07
CA PHE A 168 -25.97 -9.52 0.66
C PHE A 168 -26.27 -8.07 0.32
N HIS A 169 -25.57 -7.16 1.00
CA HIS A 169 -25.68 -5.74 0.75
C HIS A 169 -24.31 -5.13 0.50
N VAL A 170 -24.25 -4.21 -0.46
CA VAL A 170 -23.10 -3.31 -0.61
C VAL A 170 -23.13 -2.32 0.54
N ILE A 171 -21.98 -2.14 1.21
CA ILE A 171 -21.86 -1.23 2.37
C ILE A 171 -22.25 0.19 1.94
N SER A 172 -23.31 0.72 2.56
CA SER A 172 -23.84 2.05 2.32
C SER A 172 -24.76 2.48 3.47
N GLY A 173 -24.92 3.80 3.67
CA GLY A 173 -25.81 4.35 4.70
C GLY A 173 -25.53 3.78 6.10
N ASP A 174 -26.58 3.28 6.76
CA ASP A 174 -26.51 2.72 8.12
C ASP A 174 -25.59 1.50 8.26
N LEU A 175 -25.28 0.80 7.15
CA LEU A 175 -24.36 -0.35 7.18
C LEU A 175 -22.94 0.07 7.53
N ILE A 176 -22.53 1.31 7.24
CA ILE A 176 -21.19 1.81 7.61
C ILE A 176 -21.01 1.72 9.13
N LYS A 177 -21.99 2.21 9.89
CA LYS A 177 -21.96 2.17 11.36
C LYS A 177 -21.97 0.73 11.88
N LYS A 178 -22.81 -0.14 11.32
CA LYS A 178 -22.88 -1.55 11.72
C LYS A 178 -21.59 -2.32 11.41
N THR A 179 -20.93 -2.02 10.30
CA THR A 179 -19.63 -2.61 9.97
C THR A 179 -18.57 -2.16 10.96
N LEU A 180 -18.59 -0.88 11.38
CA LEU A 180 -17.68 -0.40 12.42
C LEU A 180 -17.95 -1.05 13.79
N GLU A 181 -19.22 -1.23 14.16
CA GLU A 181 -19.60 -1.97 15.39
C GLU A 181 -19.05 -3.40 15.35
N LEU A 182 -19.19 -4.11 14.23
CA LEU A 182 -18.62 -5.45 14.04
C LEU A 182 -17.09 -5.46 14.15
N GLN A 183 -16.42 -4.45 13.60
CA GLN A 183 -14.97 -4.32 13.69
C GLN A 183 -14.52 -4.13 15.15
N LEU A 184 -15.23 -3.30 15.93
CA LEU A 184 -14.93 -3.10 17.35
C LEU A 184 -15.13 -4.39 18.16
N GLU A 185 -16.23 -5.11 17.93
CA GLU A 185 -16.47 -6.42 18.56
C GLU A 185 -15.36 -7.43 18.21
N TRP A 186 -14.90 -7.43 16.95
CA TRP A 186 -13.79 -8.27 16.52
C TRP A 186 -12.48 -7.89 17.22
N CYS A 187 -12.21 -6.59 17.36
CA CYS A 187 -11.03 -6.03 18.04
C CYS A 187 -10.97 -6.52 19.50
N ASP A 188 -12.11 -6.48 20.20
CA ASP A 188 -12.23 -6.96 21.59
C ASP A 188 -11.97 -8.47 21.70
N VAL A 189 -12.57 -9.28 20.81
CA VAL A 189 -12.41 -10.75 20.84
C VAL A 189 -10.98 -11.19 20.50
N THR A 190 -10.29 -10.44 19.64
CA THR A 190 -8.93 -10.73 19.20
C THR A 190 -7.86 -10.05 20.05
N GLU A 191 -8.26 -9.33 21.10
CA GLU A 191 -7.36 -8.55 21.96
C GLU A 191 -6.45 -7.60 21.16
N CYS A 192 -7.02 -6.93 20.16
CA CYS A 192 -6.28 -6.04 19.25
C CYS A 192 -5.43 -4.99 19.98
N GLN A 193 -5.87 -4.54 21.17
CA GLN A 193 -5.16 -3.57 22.00
C GLN A 193 -3.80 -4.09 22.50
N GLY A 194 -3.60 -5.40 22.54
CA GLY A 194 -2.33 -6.05 22.90
C GLY A 194 -1.37 -6.22 21.72
N ASN A 195 -1.79 -5.87 20.51
CA ASN A 195 -1.00 -6.01 19.28
C ASN A 195 -0.95 -4.67 18.53
N GLU A 196 0.26 -4.10 18.42
CA GLU A 196 0.49 -2.81 17.78
C GLU A 196 -0.01 -2.77 16.32
N ASP A 197 0.23 -3.83 15.54
CA ASP A 197 -0.20 -3.90 14.14
C ASP A 197 -1.73 -3.88 14.01
N LEU A 198 -2.43 -4.63 14.87
CA LEU A 198 -3.91 -4.67 14.88
C LEU A 198 -4.51 -3.34 15.34
N MET A 199 -3.84 -2.64 16.26
CA MET A 199 -4.27 -1.31 16.70
C MET A 199 -4.10 -0.26 15.59
N GLU A 200 -3.01 -0.31 14.81
CA GLU A 200 -2.82 0.59 13.68
C GLU A 200 -3.81 0.27 12.53
N GLU A 201 -4.12 -1.01 12.29
CA GLU A 201 -5.20 -1.41 11.37
C GLU A 201 -6.56 -0.84 11.82
N GLN A 202 -6.87 -0.89 13.12
CA GLN A 202 -8.10 -0.30 13.66
C GLN A 202 -8.17 1.21 13.38
N LYS A 203 -7.08 1.94 13.63
CA LYS A 203 -7.01 3.39 13.36
C LYS A 203 -7.16 3.69 11.87
N ALA A 204 -6.60 2.85 11.00
CA ALA A 204 -6.75 2.99 9.55
C ALA A 204 -8.22 2.80 9.12
N ILE A 205 -8.93 1.83 9.69
CA ILE A 205 -10.36 1.60 9.42
C ILE A 205 -11.23 2.79 9.89
N GLU A 206 -10.84 3.48 10.96
CA GLU A 206 -11.58 4.62 11.53
C GLU A 206 -11.26 5.98 10.89
N THR A 207 -10.30 6.04 9.96
CA THR A 207 -9.84 7.29 9.29
C THR A 207 -10.86 7.84 8.29
#